data_AF-A0A285V2N3-F1
#
_entry.id   AF-A0A285V2N3-F1
#
_cell.length_a   1.000
_cell.length_b   1.000
_cell.length_c   1.000
_cell.angle_alpha   90.00
_cell.angle_beta   90.00
_cell.angle_gamma   90.00
#
_symmetry.space_group_name_H-M   'P 1'
#
loop_
_entity.id
_entity.type
_entity.pdbx_description
1 polymer ?
#
loop_
_entity_poly.entity_id
_entity_poly.type
_entity_poly.pdbx_seq_one_letter_code
_entity_poly.pdbx_strand_id
1 'polypeptide(L)'
;MDGTAVAMSKGEFAAHIGVSPGRVSQYIAEGQISGDAIEGVGRYAKIRAEVAKQQLRRFLDPSQRFGANGAAALGGGQAPAKAVPDQLPLSAERREPDRKAEPAPKLPQAPTDPTQDELAQLRLRRERIATEKAEREEMLEIGRYMLAEVARREMGRLAAEAFKMMEMGIGEMAKVMAAQFGIPQHDAQHALLKSFRTVRAKAAEDFRKRQADLAEHVEDDEDGAE
;
A
#
# COMPACT_ATOMS: atom_id res chain seq x y z
N MET A 1 21.81 32.68 24.77
CA MET A 1 21.21 31.36 25.11
C MET A 1 22.11 30.36 24.43
N ASP A 2 23.16 29.96 25.13
CA ASP A 2 24.32 29.31 24.51
C ASP A 2 24.14 27.80 24.63
N GLY A 3 23.42 27.23 23.66
CA GLY A 3 23.39 25.79 23.44
C GLY A 3 24.78 25.34 23.01
N THR A 4 25.49 24.67 23.91
CA THR A 4 26.81 24.10 23.66
C THR A 4 26.77 23.18 22.44
N ALA A 5 27.25 23.68 21.30
CA ALA A 5 27.47 22.87 20.12
C ALA A 5 28.55 21.83 20.44
N VAL A 6 28.13 20.61 20.75
CA VAL A 6 29.05 19.49 21.00
C VAL A 6 29.69 19.12 19.66
N ALA A 7 30.87 19.67 19.42
CA ALA A 7 31.74 19.29 18.31
C ALA A 7 32.42 17.95 18.65
N MET A 8 31.98 16.89 17.99
CA MET A 8 32.46 15.52 18.22
C MET A 8 33.20 14.98 16.98
N SER A 9 34.05 13.97 17.14
CA SER A 9 34.74 13.35 16.02
C SER A 9 33.77 12.65 15.05
N LYS A 10 34.22 12.37 13.82
CA LYS A 10 33.41 11.65 12.82
C LYS A 10 32.90 10.29 13.31
N GLY A 11 33.71 9.57 14.10
CA GLY A 11 33.35 8.28 14.68
C GLY A 11 32.33 8.40 15.80
N GLU A 12 32.45 9.40 16.66
CA GLU A 12 31.49 9.69 17.73
C GLU A 12 30.13 10.13 17.16
N PHE A 13 30.14 10.96 16.09
CA PHE A 13 28.92 11.35 15.41
C PHE A 13 28.23 10.15 14.76
N ALA A 14 28.99 9.25 14.12
CA ALA A 14 28.48 8.03 13.52
C ALA A 14 27.76 7.14 14.55
N ALA A 15 28.37 6.95 15.73
CA ALA A 15 27.76 6.21 16.83
C ALA A 15 26.50 6.90 17.36
N HIS A 16 26.51 8.24 17.47
CA HIS A 16 25.40 9.03 17.97
C HIS A 16 24.15 9.00 17.06
N ILE A 17 24.32 8.83 15.74
CA ILE A 17 23.20 8.71 14.79
C ILE A 17 22.94 7.27 14.33
N GLY A 18 23.66 6.28 14.86
CA GLY A 18 23.47 4.87 14.55
C GLY A 18 23.88 4.46 13.13
N VAL A 19 24.92 5.06 12.56
CA VAL A 19 25.43 4.71 11.21
C VAL A 19 26.92 4.37 11.25
N SER A 20 27.44 3.76 10.19
CA SER A 20 28.88 3.46 10.09
C SER A 20 29.71 4.74 9.84
N PRO A 21 30.96 4.81 10.33
CA PRO A 21 31.86 5.95 10.03
C PRO A 21 32.12 6.17 8.53
N GLY A 22 32.03 5.09 7.73
CA GLY A 22 32.10 5.16 6.27
C GLY A 22 30.90 5.92 5.67
N ARG A 23 29.70 5.70 6.19
CA ARG A 23 28.49 6.41 5.74
C ARG A 23 28.54 7.91 6.07
N VAL A 24 29.08 8.29 7.22
CA VAL A 24 29.33 9.70 7.55
C VAL A 24 30.33 10.33 6.59
N SER A 25 31.37 9.58 6.20
CA SER A 25 32.34 10.07 5.20
C SER A 25 31.71 10.25 3.82
N GLN A 26 30.74 9.39 3.47
CA GLN A 26 29.94 9.53 2.25
C GLN A 26 29.02 10.76 2.28
N TYR A 27 28.33 11.04 3.40
CA TYR A 27 27.51 12.25 3.54
C TYR A 27 28.32 13.54 3.38
N ILE A 28 29.58 13.54 3.80
CA ILE A 28 30.49 14.66 3.59
C ILE A 28 30.90 14.77 2.12
N ALA A 29 31.20 13.64 1.46
CA ALA A 29 31.58 13.61 0.05
C ALA A 29 30.41 14.00 -0.90
N GLU A 30 29.19 13.62 -0.56
CA GLU A 30 27.96 13.96 -1.28
C GLU A 30 27.44 15.38 -0.97
N GLY A 31 28.11 16.12 -0.07
CA GLY A 31 27.74 17.49 0.31
C GLY A 31 26.52 17.59 1.24
N GLN A 32 25.96 16.47 1.68
CA GLN A 32 24.81 16.40 2.59
C GLN A 32 25.17 16.86 4.01
N ILE A 33 26.44 16.73 4.41
CA ILE A 33 27.03 17.40 5.57
C ILE A 33 28.13 18.30 5.04
N SER A 34 27.97 19.62 5.18
CA SER A 34 28.89 20.59 4.58
C SER A 34 29.08 21.84 5.44
N GLY A 35 30.21 22.52 5.19
CA GLY A 35 30.53 23.86 5.70
C GLY A 35 30.30 24.02 7.20
N ASP A 36 29.17 24.65 7.54
CA ASP A 36 28.74 25.01 8.89
C ASP A 36 28.66 23.84 9.88
N ALA A 37 28.57 22.61 9.37
CA ALA A 37 28.54 21.39 10.18
C ALA A 37 29.93 20.82 10.51
N ILE A 38 30.99 21.26 9.82
CA ILE A 38 32.35 20.73 9.95
C ILE A 38 33.29 21.79 10.51
N GLU A 39 33.87 21.51 11.67
CA GLU A 39 34.92 22.33 12.27
C GLU A 39 36.30 21.72 12.00
N GLY A 40 37.15 22.48 11.29
CA GLY A 40 38.52 22.09 10.97
C GLY A 40 38.66 21.33 9.65
N VAL A 41 39.92 21.13 9.21
CA VAL A 41 40.26 20.54 7.90
C VAL A 41 41.03 19.23 8.11
N GLY A 42 40.66 18.17 7.39
CA GLY A 42 41.40 16.90 7.36
C GLY A 42 40.98 15.87 8.43
N ARG A 43 41.95 15.03 8.86
CA ARG A 43 41.72 13.84 9.71
C ARG A 43 41.18 14.15 11.11
N TYR A 44 41.35 15.38 11.58
CA TYR A 44 40.91 15.86 12.90
C TYR A 44 39.67 16.75 12.86
N ALA A 45 38.98 16.81 11.72
CA ALA A 45 37.74 17.58 11.60
C ALA A 45 36.66 17.06 12.56
N LYS A 46 36.06 17.98 13.31
CA LYS A 46 34.95 17.72 14.23
C LYS A 46 33.63 18.06 13.55
N ILE A 47 32.57 17.36 13.92
CA ILE A 47 31.22 17.56 13.42
C ILE A 47 30.38 18.20 14.52
N ARG A 48 29.75 19.34 14.19
CA ARG A 48 28.70 19.94 15.02
C ARG A 48 27.43 19.11 14.86
N ALA A 49 27.11 18.30 15.86
CA ALA A 49 26.07 17.28 15.75
C ALA A 49 24.69 17.84 15.39
N GLU A 50 24.30 18.97 15.96
CA GLU A 50 22.97 19.55 15.72
C GLU A 50 22.82 20.16 14.32
N VAL A 51 23.87 20.82 13.80
CA VAL A 51 23.87 21.38 12.43
C VAL A 51 23.87 20.24 11.40
N ALA A 52 24.68 19.20 11.63
CA ALA A 52 24.71 18.02 10.76
C ALA A 52 23.36 17.28 10.72
N LYS A 53 22.69 17.11 11.86
CA LYS A 53 21.34 16.51 11.92
C LYS A 53 20.31 17.33 11.13
N GLN A 54 20.37 18.66 11.21
CA GLN A 54 19.46 19.55 10.48
C GLN A 54 19.71 19.48 8.97
N GLN A 55 20.97 19.46 8.54
CA GLN A 55 21.33 19.30 7.13
C GLN A 55 20.85 17.94 6.61
N LEU A 56 21.10 16.84 7.34
CA LEU A 56 20.62 15.51 6.97
C LEU A 56 19.09 15.43 6.90
N ARG A 57 18.36 16.06 7.83
CA ARG A 57 16.88 16.11 7.77
C ARG A 57 16.34 16.79 6.51
N ARG A 58 17.08 17.75 5.96
CA ARG A 58 16.71 18.50 4.76
C ARG A 58 16.98 17.71 3.46
N PHE A 59 18.00 16.84 3.47
CA PHE A 59 18.44 16.10 2.29
C PHE A 59 17.98 14.63 2.26
N LEU A 60 17.65 14.01 3.39
CA LEU A 60 17.21 12.61 3.45
C LEU A 60 15.68 12.46 3.54
N ASP A 61 15.16 11.60 2.68
CA ASP A 61 13.78 11.10 2.71
C ASP A 61 13.47 10.31 3.99
N PRO A 62 12.21 10.31 4.48
CA PRO A 62 11.82 9.65 5.73
C PRO A 62 12.26 8.19 5.86
N SER A 63 12.27 7.44 4.75
CA SER A 63 12.68 6.03 4.67
C SER A 63 14.19 5.80 4.78
N GLN A 64 15.00 6.86 4.61
CA GLN A 64 16.46 6.80 4.67
C GLN A 64 17.03 7.41 5.97
N ARG A 65 16.16 7.94 6.84
CA ARG A 65 16.58 8.91 7.86
C ARG A 65 17.56 8.37 8.88
N PHE A 66 17.45 7.14 9.39
CA PHE A 66 18.42 6.63 10.37
C PHE A 66 18.46 5.09 10.36
N GLY A 67 19.67 4.52 10.22
CA GLY A 67 20.11 3.33 10.97
C GLY A 67 19.44 1.96 10.80
N ALA A 68 18.59 1.70 9.80
CA ALA A 68 18.01 0.34 9.61
C ALA A 68 18.43 -0.37 8.30
N ASN A 69 18.78 0.36 7.24
CA ASN A 69 19.01 -0.24 5.91
C ASN A 69 20.47 -0.19 5.41
N GLY A 70 21.43 0.16 6.26
CA GLY A 70 22.85 0.30 5.88
C GLY A 70 23.73 -0.94 6.15
N ALA A 71 23.18 -2.00 6.74
CA ALA A 71 23.92 -3.23 7.04
C ALA A 71 23.89 -4.28 5.90
N ALA A 72 23.08 -4.05 4.87
CA ALA A 72 22.89 -4.98 3.75
C ALA A 72 23.49 -4.43 2.44
N ALA A 73 24.81 -4.27 2.40
CA ALA A 73 25.56 -4.11 1.14
C ALA A 73 27.04 -4.49 1.34
N LEU A 74 27.28 -5.72 1.78
CA LEU A 74 28.55 -6.41 1.56
C LEU A 74 28.34 -7.40 0.41
N GLY A 75 28.67 -7.00 -0.82
CA GLY A 75 28.79 -7.92 -1.96
C GLY A 75 28.55 -7.30 -3.34
N GLY A 76 29.63 -7.12 -4.11
CA GLY A 76 29.65 -6.89 -5.58
C GLY A 76 29.35 -5.45 -6.01
N GLY A 77 30.29 -4.62 -6.49
CA GLY A 77 31.03 -4.72 -7.77
C GLY A 77 30.46 -3.65 -8.72
N GLN A 78 31.16 -2.59 -9.14
CA GLN A 78 32.18 -2.56 -10.19
C GLN A 78 32.71 -1.12 -10.37
N ALA A 79 34.01 -0.95 -10.69
CA ALA A 79 34.50 -0.02 -11.71
C ALA A 79 35.96 -0.39 -12.12
N PRO A 80 36.46 -0.01 -13.31
CA PRO A 80 37.32 -0.88 -14.14
C PRO A 80 38.81 -0.49 -14.23
N ALA A 81 39.57 -1.40 -14.86
CA ALA A 81 40.79 -1.21 -15.67
C ALA A 81 42.21 -1.44 -15.07
N LYS A 82 42.86 -2.46 -15.68
CA LYS A 82 44.28 -2.60 -16.09
C LYS A 82 45.41 -2.58 -15.04
N ALA A 83 46.05 -3.76 -14.87
CA ALA A 83 47.44 -4.09 -15.27
C ALA A 83 48.14 -5.02 -14.26
N VAL A 84 48.58 -6.17 -14.77
CA VAL A 84 49.52 -7.17 -14.20
C VAL A 84 50.91 -6.79 -14.79
N PRO A 85 52.11 -7.06 -14.20
CA PRO A 85 52.43 -8.36 -13.62
C PRO A 85 53.46 -8.48 -12.47
N ASP A 86 53.47 -9.71 -11.94
CA ASP A 86 54.61 -10.52 -11.46
C ASP A 86 55.53 -9.99 -10.36
N GLN A 87 55.51 -10.67 -9.20
CA GLN A 87 56.56 -11.64 -8.82
C GLN A 87 56.24 -12.26 -7.44
N LEU A 88 56.09 -13.58 -7.41
CA LEU A 88 56.35 -14.44 -6.24
C LEU A 88 57.84 -14.79 -6.23
N PRO A 89 58.46 -15.07 -5.07
CA PRO A 89 58.55 -16.48 -4.67
C PRO A 89 58.53 -16.80 -3.16
N LEU A 90 58.12 -18.05 -2.85
CA LEU A 90 58.67 -19.01 -1.85
C LEU A 90 58.65 -18.56 -0.35
N SER A 91 58.22 -19.30 0.66
CA SER A 91 57.87 -20.72 0.88
C SER A 91 57.18 -20.86 2.24
N ALA A 92 56.29 -21.86 2.34
CA ALA A 92 56.02 -22.72 3.48
C ALA A 92 56.15 -22.16 4.92
N GLU A 93 55.01 -22.03 5.61
CA GLU A 93 54.89 -22.59 6.96
C GLU A 93 53.44 -22.99 7.26
N ARG A 94 53.23 -24.30 7.33
CA ARG A 94 52.02 -24.96 7.78
C ARG A 94 51.99 -24.86 9.31
N ARG A 95 51.10 -24.06 9.88
CA ARG A 95 50.69 -24.11 11.30
C ARG A 95 49.20 -23.80 11.41
N GLU A 96 48.38 -24.83 11.40
CA GLU A 96 47.21 -24.84 12.26
C GLU A 96 47.68 -25.09 13.70
N PRO A 97 47.22 -24.28 14.64
CA PRO A 97 46.56 -24.88 15.78
C PRO A 97 45.25 -24.14 16.08
N ASP A 98 44.16 -24.89 16.03
CA ASP A 98 43.12 -24.96 17.05
C ASP A 98 43.06 -23.74 18.01
N ARG A 99 42.31 -22.71 17.62
CA ARG A 99 41.70 -21.78 18.57
C ARG A 99 40.20 -21.76 18.31
N LYS A 100 39.48 -22.49 19.17
CA LYS A 100 38.04 -22.33 19.37
C LYS A 100 37.70 -20.83 19.38
N ALA A 101 36.84 -20.43 18.46
CA ALA A 101 36.26 -19.10 18.48
C ALA A 101 35.53 -18.92 19.81
N GLU A 102 36.06 -18.05 20.68
CA GLU A 102 35.30 -17.54 21.82
C GLU A 102 34.06 -16.82 21.27
N PRO A 103 32.85 -17.16 21.75
CA PRO A 103 31.65 -16.46 21.32
C PRO A 103 31.73 -15.01 21.81
N ALA A 104 31.57 -14.08 20.87
CA ALA A 104 31.40 -12.66 21.17
C ALA A 104 30.34 -12.47 22.26
N PRO A 105 30.53 -11.51 23.20
CA PRO A 105 29.56 -11.27 24.26
C PRO A 105 28.22 -10.89 23.63
N LYS A 106 27.23 -11.78 23.75
CA LYS A 106 25.84 -11.48 23.42
C LYS A 106 25.39 -10.37 24.36
N LEU A 107 25.25 -9.16 23.85
CA LEU A 107 24.50 -8.09 24.53
C LEU A 107 23.16 -8.71 25.00
N PRO A 108 22.75 -8.51 26.26
CA PRO A 108 21.46 -9.00 26.71
C PRO A 108 20.39 -8.34 25.84
N GLN A 109 19.72 -9.15 25.03
CA GLN A 109 18.43 -8.76 24.46
C GLN A 109 17.57 -8.45 25.68
N ALA A 110 17.25 -7.17 25.87
CA ALA A 110 16.30 -6.79 26.90
C ALA A 110 15.06 -7.65 26.69
N PRO A 111 14.50 -8.29 27.73
CA PRO A 111 13.25 -9.02 27.58
C PRO A 111 12.21 -8.01 27.11
N THR A 112 11.81 -8.09 25.84
CA THR A 112 10.61 -7.41 25.37
C THR A 112 9.49 -7.97 26.22
N ASP A 113 8.91 -7.10 27.03
CA ASP A 113 7.79 -7.44 27.87
C ASP A 113 6.68 -7.99 26.96
N PRO A 114 6.22 -9.25 27.14
CA PRO A 114 5.23 -9.87 26.26
C PRO A 114 3.95 -9.02 26.14
N THR A 115 3.66 -8.19 27.15
CA THR A 115 2.53 -7.26 27.13
C THR A 115 2.74 -6.07 26.17
N GLN A 116 3.98 -5.64 25.93
CA GLN A 116 4.32 -4.59 24.97
C GLN A 116 4.20 -5.09 23.53
N ASP A 117 4.58 -6.33 23.27
CA ASP A 117 4.43 -6.97 21.97
C ASP A 117 2.94 -7.22 21.64
N GLU A 118 2.15 -7.67 22.61
CA GLU A 118 0.69 -7.79 22.46
C GLU A 118 0.02 -6.44 22.20
N LEU A 119 0.44 -5.38 22.91
CA LEU A 119 -0.10 -4.03 22.71
C LEU A 119 0.29 -3.46 21.34
N ALA A 120 1.50 -3.72 20.86
CA ALA A 120 1.94 -3.34 19.52
C ALA A 120 1.13 -4.07 18.43
N GLN A 121 0.88 -5.37 18.59
CA GLN A 121 0.06 -6.16 17.68
C GLN A 121 -1.40 -5.66 17.64
N LEU A 122 -1.98 -5.35 18.80
CA LEU A 122 -3.33 -4.79 18.89
C LEU A 122 -3.42 -3.39 18.25
N ARG A 123 -2.39 -2.54 18.42
CA ARG A 123 -2.29 -1.23 17.75
C ARG A 123 -2.20 -1.38 16.24
N LEU A 124 -1.33 -2.26 15.76
CA LEU A 124 -1.19 -2.55 14.32
C LEU A 124 -2.51 -3.04 13.71
N ARG A 125 -3.22 -3.93 14.41
CA ARG A 125 -4.54 -4.40 13.96
C ARG A 125 -5.57 -3.28 13.89
N ARG A 126 -5.59 -2.37 14.88
CA ARG A 126 -6.48 -1.21 14.88
C ARG A 126 -6.16 -0.25 13.73
N GLU A 127 -4.88 -0.01 13.48
CA GLU A 127 -4.42 0.86 12.41
C GLU A 127 -4.79 0.29 11.04
N ARG A 128 -4.58 -1.01 10.80
CA ARG A 128 -5.03 -1.68 9.56
C ARG A 128 -6.53 -1.58 9.33
N ILE A 129 -7.35 -1.84 10.35
CA ILE A 129 -8.81 -1.70 10.24
C ILE A 129 -9.20 -0.25 9.93
N ALA A 130 -8.48 0.73 10.48
CA ALA A 130 -8.73 2.14 10.19
C ALA A 130 -8.35 2.49 8.75
N THR A 131 -7.22 1.98 8.25
CA THR A 131 -6.79 2.15 6.86
C THR A 131 -7.78 1.53 5.88
N GLU A 132 -8.16 0.27 6.08
CA GLU A 132 -9.14 -0.43 5.21
C GLU A 132 -10.51 0.29 5.17
N LYS A 133 -10.91 0.91 6.29
CA LYS A 133 -12.15 1.70 6.34
C LYS A 133 -12.00 3.02 5.60
N ALA A 134 -10.89 3.72 5.77
CA ALA A 134 -10.62 4.97 5.07
C ALA A 134 -10.56 4.76 3.55
N GLU A 135 -9.89 3.70 3.09
CA GLU A 135 -9.84 3.34 1.67
C GLU A 135 -11.24 3.04 1.11
N ARG A 136 -12.08 2.31 1.84
CA ARG A 136 -13.48 2.08 1.43
C ARG A 136 -14.30 3.37 1.38
N GLU A 137 -14.09 4.29 2.32
CA GLU A 137 -14.78 5.59 2.34
C GLU A 137 -14.33 6.47 1.16
N GLU A 138 -13.04 6.55 0.86
CA GLU A 138 -12.51 7.25 -0.32
C GLU A 138 -13.06 6.65 -1.62
N MET A 139 -13.15 5.32 -1.71
CA MET A 139 -13.71 4.63 -2.88
C MET A 139 -15.22 4.85 -3.03
N LEU A 140 -15.95 5.03 -1.93
CA LEU A 140 -17.35 5.47 -1.94
C LEU A 140 -17.48 6.93 -2.42
N GLU A 141 -16.57 7.82 -1.99
CA GLU A 141 -16.57 9.23 -2.40
C GLU A 141 -16.34 9.42 -3.90
N ILE A 142 -15.43 8.64 -4.51
CA ILE A 142 -15.21 8.66 -5.96
C ILE A 142 -16.25 7.86 -6.75
N GLY A 143 -17.21 7.22 -6.07
CA GLY A 143 -18.31 6.48 -6.69
C GLY A 143 -17.94 5.11 -7.24
N ARG A 144 -16.79 4.53 -6.86
CA ARG A 144 -16.41 3.15 -7.23
C ARG A 144 -17.29 2.12 -6.53
N TYR A 145 -17.63 2.37 -5.27
CA TYR A 145 -18.55 1.53 -4.51
C TYR A 145 -19.87 2.23 -4.24
N MET A 146 -20.91 1.42 -4.00
CA MET A 146 -22.18 1.90 -3.46
C MET A 146 -22.78 0.84 -2.54
N LEU A 147 -23.62 1.27 -1.59
CA LEU A 147 -24.36 0.33 -0.75
C LEU A 147 -25.29 -0.53 -1.62
N ALA A 148 -25.15 -1.86 -1.53
CA ALA A 148 -25.94 -2.80 -2.32
C ALA A 148 -27.45 -2.64 -2.09
N GLU A 149 -27.89 -2.22 -0.91
CA GLU A 149 -29.30 -1.90 -0.67
C GLU A 149 -29.79 -0.70 -1.47
N VAL A 150 -28.97 0.35 -1.58
CA VAL A 150 -29.30 1.55 -2.37
C VAL A 150 -29.37 1.17 -3.84
N ALA A 151 -28.37 0.44 -4.34
CA ALA A 151 -28.35 -0.08 -5.72
C ALA A 151 -29.61 -0.89 -6.05
N ARG A 152 -29.98 -1.85 -5.18
CA ARG A 152 -31.17 -2.68 -5.37
C ARG A 152 -32.47 -1.84 -5.41
N ARG A 153 -32.59 -0.83 -4.55
CA ARG A 153 -33.77 0.06 -4.53
C ARG A 153 -33.86 0.92 -5.78
N GLU A 154 -32.76 1.53 -6.20
CA GLU A 154 -32.72 2.37 -7.40
C GLU A 154 -33.00 1.57 -8.66
N MET A 155 -32.37 0.40 -8.82
CA MET A 155 -32.63 -0.51 -9.94
C MET A 155 -34.07 -0.99 -9.96
N GLY A 156 -34.64 -1.31 -8.79
CA GLY A 156 -36.06 -1.67 -8.66
C GLY A 156 -36.99 -0.54 -9.09
N ARG A 157 -36.66 0.71 -8.73
CA ARG A 157 -37.42 1.90 -9.14
C ARG A 157 -37.36 2.10 -10.65
N LEU A 158 -36.17 2.05 -11.26
CA LEU A 158 -35.98 2.20 -12.70
C LEU A 158 -36.75 1.12 -13.48
N ALA A 159 -36.65 -0.14 -13.03
CA ALA A 159 -37.40 -1.23 -13.63
C ALA A 159 -38.92 -1.03 -13.53
N ALA A 160 -39.42 -0.58 -12.38
CA ALA A 160 -40.85 -0.30 -12.19
C ALA A 160 -41.35 0.83 -13.12
N GLU A 161 -40.55 1.87 -13.31
CA GLU A 161 -40.88 2.98 -14.22
C GLU A 161 -40.91 2.52 -15.68
N ALA A 162 -39.94 1.69 -16.11
CA ALA A 162 -39.93 1.10 -17.44
C ALA A 162 -41.18 0.22 -17.69
N PHE A 163 -41.57 -0.61 -16.72
CA PHE A 163 -42.79 -1.42 -16.83
C PHE A 163 -44.05 -0.56 -16.87
N LYS A 164 -44.11 0.52 -16.11
CA LYS A 164 -45.24 1.46 -16.14
C LYS A 164 -45.39 2.09 -17.52
N MET A 165 -44.29 2.50 -18.16
CA MET A 165 -44.31 3.01 -19.53
C MET A 165 -44.84 1.97 -20.53
N MET A 166 -44.39 0.72 -20.41
CA MET A 166 -44.88 -0.37 -21.25
C MET A 166 -46.38 -0.64 -21.04
N GLU A 167 -46.85 -0.65 -19.79
CA GLU A 167 -48.27 -0.85 -19.46
C GLU A 167 -49.17 0.25 -20.04
N MET A 168 -48.69 1.50 -20.11
CA MET A 168 -49.40 2.58 -20.81
C MET A 168 -49.53 2.30 -22.31
N GLY A 169 -48.50 1.72 -22.94
CA GLY A 169 -48.51 1.33 -24.35
C GLY A 169 -49.57 0.26 -24.70
N ILE A 170 -49.92 -0.60 -23.74
CA ILE A 170 -50.94 -1.65 -23.95
C ILE A 170 -52.31 -1.04 -24.28
N GLY A 171 -52.65 0.13 -23.73
CA GLY A 171 -53.90 0.81 -24.03
C GLY A 171 -54.02 1.21 -25.50
N GLU A 172 -52.96 1.76 -26.07
CA GLU A 172 -52.90 2.10 -27.50
C GLU A 172 -52.90 0.87 -28.39
N MET A 173 -52.19 -0.21 -28.01
CA MET A 173 -52.24 -1.48 -28.74
C MET A 173 -53.65 -2.05 -28.76
N ALA A 174 -54.35 -2.02 -27.62
CA ALA A 174 -55.74 -2.48 -27.52
C ALA A 174 -56.68 -1.67 -28.41
N LYS A 175 -56.49 -0.34 -28.50
CA LYS A 175 -57.24 0.54 -29.39
C LYS A 175 -57.07 0.16 -30.86
N VAL A 176 -55.82 -0.06 -31.30
CA VAL A 176 -55.52 -0.48 -32.68
C VAL A 176 -56.13 -1.85 -32.98
N MET A 177 -55.99 -2.81 -32.05
CA MET A 177 -56.59 -4.15 -32.21
C MET A 177 -58.12 -4.10 -32.27
N ALA A 178 -58.76 -3.30 -31.43
CA ALA A 178 -60.20 -3.11 -31.43
C ALA A 178 -60.71 -2.59 -32.78
N ALA A 179 -60.03 -1.57 -33.33
CA ALA A 179 -60.35 -1.01 -34.63
C ALA A 179 -60.11 -2.01 -35.78
N GLN A 180 -59.01 -2.76 -35.73
CA GLN A 180 -58.63 -3.69 -36.80
C GLN A 180 -59.50 -4.95 -36.85
N PHE A 181 -59.88 -5.49 -35.69
CA PHE A 181 -60.58 -6.76 -35.59
C PHE A 181 -62.06 -6.62 -35.22
N GLY A 182 -62.56 -5.40 -35.01
CA GLY A 182 -63.96 -5.13 -34.67
C GLY A 182 -64.37 -5.64 -33.28
N ILE A 183 -63.42 -5.83 -32.38
CA ILE A 183 -63.66 -6.29 -31.01
C ILE A 183 -63.79 -5.11 -30.03
N PRO A 184 -64.51 -5.26 -28.90
CA PRO A 184 -64.54 -4.23 -27.88
C PRO A 184 -63.13 -3.91 -27.34
N GLN A 185 -62.77 -2.63 -27.29
CA GLN A 185 -61.46 -2.19 -26.81
C GLN A 185 -61.18 -2.62 -25.37
N HIS A 186 -62.19 -2.56 -24.51
CA HIS A 186 -62.08 -3.01 -23.12
C HIS A 186 -61.64 -4.48 -23.04
N ASP A 187 -62.23 -5.35 -23.87
CA ASP A 187 -61.95 -6.78 -23.85
C ASP A 187 -60.55 -7.07 -24.42
N ALA A 188 -60.16 -6.37 -25.49
CA ALA A 188 -58.80 -6.42 -26.02
C ALA A 188 -57.75 -6.00 -24.99
N GLN A 189 -58.00 -4.87 -24.30
CA GLN A 189 -57.10 -4.37 -23.26
C GLN A 189 -57.02 -5.32 -22.08
N HIS A 190 -58.15 -5.86 -21.61
CA HIS A 190 -58.20 -6.82 -20.52
C HIS A 190 -57.42 -8.10 -20.88
N ALA A 191 -57.60 -8.63 -22.09
CA ALA A 191 -56.87 -9.80 -22.57
C ALA A 191 -55.35 -9.56 -22.63
N LEU A 192 -54.93 -8.41 -23.18
CA LEU A 192 -53.51 -8.04 -23.26
C LEU A 192 -52.89 -7.85 -21.87
N LEU A 193 -53.55 -7.13 -20.97
CA LEU A 193 -53.08 -6.95 -19.58
C LEU A 193 -52.98 -8.27 -18.84
N LYS A 194 -53.96 -9.18 -19.01
CA LYS A 194 -53.93 -10.51 -18.40
C LYS A 194 -52.72 -11.31 -18.92
N SER A 195 -52.53 -11.36 -20.23
CA SER A 195 -51.39 -12.04 -20.87
C SER A 195 -50.06 -11.47 -20.37
N PHE A 196 -49.95 -10.13 -20.35
CA PHE A 196 -48.74 -9.45 -19.89
C PHE A 196 -48.40 -9.78 -18.43
N ARG A 197 -49.39 -9.77 -17.53
CA ARG A 197 -49.19 -10.17 -16.12
C ARG A 197 -48.70 -11.61 -16.00
N THR A 198 -49.25 -12.54 -16.80
CA THR A 198 -48.79 -13.94 -16.82
C THR A 198 -47.34 -14.07 -17.29
N VAL A 199 -46.97 -13.39 -18.38
CA VAL A 199 -45.59 -13.38 -18.89
C VAL A 199 -44.64 -12.79 -17.85
N ARG A 200 -45.04 -11.68 -17.22
CA ARG A 200 -44.25 -11.01 -16.17
C ARG A 200 -44.04 -11.89 -14.95
N ALA A 201 -45.06 -12.60 -14.49
CA ALA A 201 -44.95 -13.53 -13.36
C ALA A 201 -43.95 -14.66 -13.65
N LYS A 202 -44.06 -15.27 -14.83
CA LYS A 202 -43.13 -16.33 -15.27
C LYS A 202 -41.70 -15.83 -15.38
N ALA A 203 -41.49 -14.68 -16.03
CA ALA A 203 -40.15 -14.08 -16.14
C ALA A 203 -39.56 -13.76 -14.76
N ALA A 204 -40.36 -13.24 -13.83
CA ALA A 204 -39.92 -12.95 -12.47
C ALA A 204 -39.51 -14.23 -11.71
N GLU A 205 -40.21 -15.34 -11.89
CA GLU A 205 -39.79 -16.64 -11.33
C GLU A 205 -38.46 -17.11 -11.93
N ASP A 206 -38.28 -17.00 -13.24
CA ASP A 206 -37.05 -17.39 -13.92
C ASP A 206 -35.86 -16.54 -13.48
N PHE A 207 -36.05 -15.22 -13.29
CA PHE A 207 -35.02 -14.35 -12.74
C PHE A 207 -34.68 -14.68 -11.29
N ARG A 208 -35.67 -15.00 -10.44
CA ARG A 208 -35.40 -15.44 -9.06
C ARG A 208 -34.58 -16.73 -9.02
N LYS A 209 -34.84 -17.68 -9.92
CA LYS A 209 -34.05 -18.92 -10.03
C LYS A 209 -32.60 -18.61 -10.42
N ARG A 210 -32.40 -17.83 -11.48
CA ARG A 210 -31.04 -17.43 -11.92
C ARG A 210 -30.30 -16.64 -10.85
N GLN A 211 -30.99 -15.81 -10.08
CA GLN A 211 -30.38 -15.08 -8.98
C GLN A 211 -29.89 -16.01 -7.87
N ALA A 212 -30.58 -17.12 -7.61
CA ALA A 212 -30.14 -18.10 -6.61
C ALA A 212 -28.82 -18.80 -7.02
N ASP A 213 -28.50 -18.82 -8.31
CA ASP A 213 -27.27 -19.41 -8.85
C ASP A 213 -26.10 -18.42 -8.89
N LEU A 214 -26.33 -17.13 -8.60
CA LEU A 214 -25.29 -16.10 -8.59
C LEU A 214 -24.69 -15.97 -7.18
N ALA A 215 -23.38 -15.76 -7.11
CA ALA A 215 -22.70 -15.47 -5.85
C ALA A 215 -23.22 -14.16 -5.24
N GLU A 216 -23.52 -14.16 -3.94
CA GLU A 216 -24.01 -12.98 -3.22
C GLU A 216 -22.94 -11.88 -3.12
N HIS A 217 -21.67 -12.30 -3.06
CA HIS A 217 -20.52 -11.42 -3.02
C HIS A 217 -19.52 -11.86 -4.09
N VAL A 218 -18.92 -10.88 -4.75
CA VAL A 218 -17.83 -11.07 -5.71
C VAL A 218 -16.63 -10.32 -5.15
N GLU A 219 -15.45 -10.94 -5.20
CA GLU A 219 -14.20 -10.29 -4.80
C GLU A 219 -13.84 -9.19 -5.81
N ASP A 220 -13.28 -8.07 -5.32
CA ASP A 220 -12.80 -7.01 -6.20
C ASP A 220 -11.36 -7.33 -6.59
N ASP A 221 -11.14 -7.70 -7.85
CA ASP A 221 -9.82 -7.96 -8.41
C ASP A 221 -9.09 -6.62 -8.61
N GLU A 222 -8.45 -6.09 -7.56
CA GLU A 222 -7.70 -4.82 -7.63
C GLU A 222 -6.44 -4.88 -8.52
N ASP A 223 -6.06 -6.06 -9.01
CA ASP A 223 -4.85 -6.30 -9.82
C ASP A 223 -4.97 -5.89 -11.30
N GLY A 224 -6.09 -5.30 -11.73
CA GLY A 224 -6.34 -4.90 -13.12
C GLY A 224 -5.84 -3.52 -13.54
N ALA A 225 -5.20 -2.77 -12.64
CA ALA A 225 -4.68 -1.43 -12.90
C ALA A 225 -3.14 -1.42 -12.88
N GLU A 226 -2.54 -1.94 -13.95
CA GLU A 226 -1.15 -1.63 -14.33
C GLU A 226 -1.02 -0.22 -14.93
#